data_AF-A0A1D1ZEQ3-F1
#
_entry.id   AF-A0A1D1ZEQ3-F1
#
_cell.length_a   1.000
_cell.length_b   1.000
_cell.length_c   1.000
_cell.angle_alpha   90.00
_cell.angle_beta   90.00
_cell.angle_gamma   90.00
#
_symmetry.space_group_name_H-M   'P 1'
#
loop_
_entity.id
_entity.type
_entity.pdbx_description
1 polymer ?
#
loop_
_entity_poly.entity_id
_entity_poly.type
_entity_poly.pdbx_seq_one_letter_code
_entity_poly.pdbx_strand_id
1 'polypeptide(L)'
;MADKPSRAVVVYGAGFAPLVTPSHANLHALASIASCGFLALRAPPTSPSSECEPSREVKELAQLLDAYDFYDTMSKELTEVDSNLNVQKRFMGLRAAFFTAVSSIGSFARKLGFSVFEIDDVIKKNTPAVEYTIASELLTLLGFSGGKVLENNDFDLVFLHIRAGQELRALKDKITINAGVDWLDKFVGELMGIAQPASDIAARLHFSLVLSYGNVSENESQKSTISILPIEENSDLSLLRPCQSYSMKGGKQLDDIRYGNVYWPFLSIRAVGFVGHTS
;
A
#
# COMPACT_ATOMS: atom_id res chain seq x y z
N MET A 1 -27.10 3.69 4.35
CA MET A 1 -26.29 4.45 3.38
C MET A 1 -25.19 5.12 4.17
N ALA A 2 -23.96 5.22 3.66
CA ALA A 2 -22.92 5.99 4.35
C ALA A 2 -23.19 7.46 4.09
N ASP A 3 -23.60 8.21 5.12
CA ASP A 3 -24.09 9.59 4.96
C ASP A 3 -22.96 10.59 4.67
N LYS A 4 -21.69 10.18 4.77
CA LYS A 4 -20.50 11.03 4.59
C LYS A 4 -19.37 10.30 3.86
N PRO A 5 -18.52 11.01 3.08
CA PRO A 5 -17.47 10.39 2.29
C PRO A 5 -16.39 9.74 3.19
N SER A 6 -15.96 8.55 2.80
CA SER A 6 -14.81 7.87 3.41
C SER A 6 -13.51 8.47 2.89
N ARG A 7 -12.45 8.38 3.71
CA ARG A 7 -11.09 8.82 3.40
C ARG A 7 -10.13 7.69 3.69
N ALA A 8 -9.02 7.59 2.97
CA ALA A 8 -8.21 6.38 2.98
C ALA A 8 -6.73 6.63 3.32
N VAL A 9 -6.17 5.74 4.16
CA VAL A 9 -4.73 5.54 4.29
C VAL A 9 -4.38 4.19 3.67
N VAL A 10 -3.41 4.16 2.76
CA VAL A 10 -2.87 2.93 2.20
C VAL A 10 -1.38 2.87 2.48
N VAL A 11 -0.93 1.80 3.14
CA VAL A 11 0.48 1.57 3.43
C VAL A 11 1.00 0.47 2.52
N TYR A 12 2.05 0.77 1.76
CA TYR A 12 2.79 -0.19 0.96
C TYR A 12 4.17 -0.43 1.59
N GLY A 13 4.30 -1.56 2.27
CA GLY A 13 5.54 -2.05 2.87
C GLY A 13 6.29 -2.96 1.90
N ALA A 14 7.21 -2.39 1.13
CA ALA A 14 8.04 -3.15 0.19
C ALA A 14 9.08 -4.00 0.94
N GLY A 15 9.02 -5.32 0.80
CA GLY A 15 9.96 -6.26 1.43
C GLY A 15 9.67 -6.67 2.87
N PHE A 16 8.51 -6.29 3.41
CA PHE A 16 8.17 -6.56 4.81
C PHE A 16 7.51 -7.92 5.04
N ALA A 17 6.89 -8.53 4.02
CA ALA A 17 6.11 -9.76 4.21
C ALA A 17 6.92 -10.91 4.86
N PRO A 18 8.18 -11.18 4.48
CA PRO A 18 8.97 -12.26 5.09
C PRO A 18 9.45 -11.93 6.51
N LEU A 19 9.39 -10.66 6.90
CA LEU A 19 9.87 -10.19 8.20
C LEU A 19 8.79 -10.28 9.30
N VAL A 20 7.54 -10.51 8.91
CA VAL A 20 6.43 -10.63 9.87
C VAL A 20 6.53 -11.96 10.62
N THR A 21 6.92 -11.88 11.88
CA THR A 21 6.89 -12.98 12.86
C THR A 21 5.64 -12.93 13.75
N PRO A 22 5.35 -13.99 14.54
CA PRO A 22 4.25 -14.00 15.51
C PRO A 22 4.34 -12.94 16.62
N SER A 23 5.48 -12.29 16.84
CA SER A 23 5.63 -11.24 17.86
C SER A 23 5.00 -9.90 17.47
N HIS A 24 4.68 -9.69 16.19
CA HIS A 24 4.06 -8.45 15.68
C HIS A 24 2.55 -8.44 15.94
N ALA A 25 2.18 -8.21 17.20
CA ALA A 25 0.81 -8.35 17.67
C ALA A 25 -0.17 -7.41 16.96
N ASN A 26 0.23 -6.18 16.61
CA ASN A 26 -0.66 -5.23 15.95
C ASN A 26 -0.93 -5.60 14.51
N LEU A 27 0.06 -6.11 13.78
CA LEU A 27 -0.12 -6.64 12.43
C LEU A 27 -1.08 -7.83 12.40
N HIS A 28 -0.94 -8.76 13.35
CA HIS A 28 -1.86 -9.90 13.48
C HIS A 28 -3.26 -9.47 13.95
N ALA A 29 -3.34 -8.51 14.87
CA ALA A 29 -4.61 -7.94 15.31
C ALA A 29 -5.35 -7.28 14.14
N LEU A 30 -4.64 -6.45 13.35
CA LEU A 30 -5.16 -5.84 12.12
C LEU A 30 -5.69 -6.93 11.18
N ALA A 31 -4.92 -8.00 10.98
CA ALA A 31 -5.31 -9.09 10.09
C ALA A 31 -6.55 -9.86 10.55
N SER A 32 -6.76 -9.99 11.86
CA SER A 32 -7.92 -10.72 12.39
C SER A 32 -9.26 -10.00 12.17
N ILE A 33 -9.23 -8.69 11.95
CA ILE A 33 -10.43 -7.86 11.71
C ILE A 33 -10.51 -7.34 10.26
N ALA A 34 -9.47 -7.56 9.46
CA ALA A 34 -9.38 -7.15 8.07
C ALA A 34 -9.92 -8.21 7.10
N SER A 35 -10.17 -7.79 5.87
CA SER A 35 -10.24 -8.69 4.72
C SER A 35 -8.82 -8.93 4.19
N CYS A 36 -8.31 -10.14 4.41
CA CYS A 36 -7.03 -10.59 3.87
C CYS A 36 -7.22 -11.17 2.46
N GLY A 37 -6.28 -10.92 1.56
CA GLY A 37 -6.27 -11.48 0.21
C GLY A 37 -4.86 -11.60 -0.35
N PHE A 38 -4.76 -12.14 -1.56
CA PHE A 38 -3.49 -12.22 -2.28
C PHE A 38 -3.53 -11.49 -3.62
N LEU A 39 -2.56 -10.60 -3.86
CA LEU A 39 -2.39 -9.92 -5.16
C LEU A 39 -1.40 -10.69 -6.03
N ALA A 40 -1.85 -11.20 -7.17
CA ALA A 40 -0.96 -11.82 -8.15
C ALA A 40 -0.24 -10.73 -8.97
N LEU A 41 1.08 -10.83 -9.11
CA LEU A 41 1.84 -9.90 -9.96
C LEU A 41 2.13 -10.48 -11.34
N ARG A 42 2.26 -9.57 -12.31
CA ARG A 42 2.75 -9.94 -13.64
C ARG A 42 4.23 -10.34 -13.61
N ALA A 43 4.59 -11.24 -14.51
CA ALA A 43 5.96 -11.64 -14.77
C ALA A 43 6.79 -10.42 -15.20
N PRO A 44 8.08 -10.37 -14.83
CA PRO A 44 8.97 -9.42 -15.48
C PRO A 44 8.97 -9.75 -16.98
N PRO A 45 9.02 -8.74 -17.87
CA PRO A 45 9.15 -9.01 -19.30
C PRO A 45 10.40 -9.87 -19.55
N THR A 46 10.25 -10.89 -20.39
CA THR A 46 11.25 -11.93 -20.68
C THR A 46 12.47 -11.41 -21.45
N SER A 47 12.45 -10.15 -21.90
CA SER A 47 13.55 -9.50 -22.60
C SER A 47 14.40 -8.65 -21.64
N PRO A 48 15.73 -8.87 -21.54
CA PRO A 48 16.62 -7.97 -20.83
C PRO A 48 16.83 -6.72 -21.69
N SER A 49 15.94 -5.75 -21.61
CA SER A 49 16.12 -4.47 -22.30
C SER A 49 16.64 -3.41 -21.32
N SER A 50 17.93 -3.13 -21.42
CA SER A 50 18.60 -1.87 -21.03
C SER A 50 18.69 -1.52 -19.53
N GLU A 51 19.77 -0.82 -19.19
CA GLU A 51 20.12 -0.24 -17.88
C GLU A 51 19.11 0.82 -17.37
N CYS A 52 18.01 1.03 -18.10
CA CYS A 52 17.02 2.08 -17.87
C CYS A 52 15.65 1.55 -17.41
N GLU A 53 15.54 0.24 -17.13
CA GLU A 53 14.33 -0.33 -16.57
C GLU A 53 14.09 0.20 -15.14
N PRO A 54 12.93 0.84 -14.89
CA PRO A 54 12.61 1.32 -13.55
C PRO A 54 12.54 0.15 -12.57
N SER A 55 12.95 0.43 -11.33
CA SER A 55 13.15 -0.60 -10.31
C SER A 55 11.92 -1.48 -10.14
N ARG A 56 12.13 -2.74 -9.76
CA ARG A 56 11.06 -3.71 -9.53
C ARG A 56 9.90 -3.13 -8.72
N GLU A 57 10.19 -2.35 -7.69
CA GLU A 57 9.16 -1.76 -6.82
C GLU A 57 8.27 -0.75 -7.57
N VAL A 58 8.76 -0.09 -8.62
CA VAL A 58 7.93 0.76 -9.49
C VAL A 58 6.94 -0.10 -10.26
N LYS A 59 7.36 -1.28 -10.76
CA LYS A 59 6.46 -2.24 -11.43
C LYS A 59 5.39 -2.76 -10.47
N GLU A 60 5.79 -3.12 -9.25
CA GLU A 60 4.87 -3.61 -8.22
C GLU A 60 3.86 -2.51 -7.82
N LEU A 61 4.33 -1.29 -7.59
CA LEU A 61 3.48 -0.14 -7.30
C LEU A 61 2.53 0.16 -8.46
N ALA A 62 3.01 0.08 -9.71
CA ALA A 62 2.17 0.26 -10.88
C ALA A 62 1.02 -0.77 -10.90
N GLN A 63 1.27 -2.02 -10.55
CA GLN A 63 0.22 -3.04 -10.48
C GLN A 63 -0.75 -2.79 -9.32
N LEU A 64 -0.23 -2.40 -8.16
CA LEU A 64 -1.05 -2.06 -6.99
C LEU A 64 -2.01 -0.89 -7.29
N LEU A 65 -1.55 0.10 -8.06
CA LEU A 65 -2.35 1.26 -8.46
C LEU A 65 -3.16 1.03 -9.75
N ASP A 66 -3.21 -0.21 -10.25
CA ASP A 66 -3.81 -0.58 -11.55
C ASP A 66 -3.23 0.21 -12.74
N ALA A 67 -2.05 0.81 -12.57
CA ALA A 67 -1.38 1.70 -13.51
C ALA A 67 -0.29 1.00 -14.32
N TYR A 68 -0.38 -0.31 -14.49
CA TYR A 68 0.63 -1.06 -15.24
C TYR A 68 0.67 -0.67 -16.71
N ASP A 69 -0.48 -0.39 -17.34
CA ASP A 69 -0.51 0.05 -18.74
C ASP A 69 0.13 1.44 -18.90
N PHE A 70 0.00 2.33 -17.90
CA PHE A 70 0.71 3.62 -17.86
C PHE A 70 2.23 3.42 -17.73
N TYR A 71 2.62 2.50 -16.86
CA TYR A 71 4.00 2.10 -16.68
C TYR A 71 4.61 1.58 -17.99
N ASP A 72 3.92 0.66 -18.68
CA ASP A 72 4.36 0.06 -19.94
C ASP A 72 4.42 1.07 -21.09
N THR A 73 3.50 2.02 -21.13
CA THR A 73 3.52 3.12 -22.11
C THR A 73 4.72 4.02 -21.89
N MET A 74 5.04 4.33 -20.62
CA MET A 74 6.20 5.16 -20.28
C MET A 74 7.54 4.46 -20.47
N SER A 75 7.63 3.15 -20.25
CA SER A 75 8.87 2.40 -20.51
C SER A 75 9.16 2.31 -22.01
N LYS A 76 8.13 2.31 -22.85
CA LYS A 76 8.24 2.25 -24.31
C LYS A 76 8.40 3.62 -25.00
N GLU A 77 8.54 4.71 -24.22
CA GLU A 77 8.63 6.10 -24.72
C GLU A 77 7.55 6.47 -25.74
N LEU A 78 6.34 5.89 -25.63
CA LEU A 78 5.25 6.20 -26.54
C LEU A 78 4.72 7.61 -26.21
N THR A 79 4.67 8.47 -27.23
CA THR A 79 4.38 9.91 -27.13
C THR A 79 2.94 10.26 -26.76
N GLU A 80 2.02 9.30 -26.83
CA GLU A 80 0.61 9.46 -26.48
C GLU A 80 0.29 8.77 -25.17
N VAL A 81 0.71 9.38 -24.05
CA VAL A 81 0.24 8.95 -22.73
C VAL A 81 -1.23 9.37 -22.61
N ASP A 82 -2.15 8.41 -22.68
CA ASP A 82 -3.58 8.69 -22.51
C ASP A 82 -3.78 9.41 -21.17
N SER A 83 -4.26 10.66 -21.25
CA SER A 83 -4.56 11.50 -20.10
C SER A 83 -5.52 10.83 -19.10
N ASN A 84 -6.24 9.78 -19.49
CA ASN A 84 -7.12 8.96 -18.65
C ASN A 84 -6.39 8.05 -17.66
N LEU A 85 -5.06 7.91 -17.76
CA LEU A 85 -4.24 7.09 -16.87
C LEU A 85 -3.82 7.80 -15.56
N ASN A 86 -4.15 9.08 -15.41
CA ASN A 86 -3.90 9.85 -14.17
C ASN A 86 -4.82 9.38 -13.04
N VAL A 87 -4.27 9.25 -11.83
CA VAL A 87 -4.95 8.93 -10.56
C VAL A 87 -6.19 9.77 -10.35
N GLN A 88 -6.15 11.08 -10.60
CA GLN A 88 -7.32 11.94 -10.40
C GLN A 88 -8.48 11.53 -11.31
N LYS A 89 -8.23 11.16 -12.57
CA LYS A 89 -9.29 10.66 -13.45
C LYS A 89 -9.72 9.24 -13.09
N ARG A 90 -8.76 8.37 -12.73
CA ARG A 90 -9.02 6.98 -12.35
C ARG A 90 -9.84 6.87 -11.06
N PHE A 91 -9.54 7.70 -10.08
CA PHE A 91 -10.19 7.74 -8.78
C PHE A 91 -11.19 8.89 -8.69
N MET A 92 -11.94 9.18 -9.77
CA MET A 92 -13.11 10.08 -9.75
C MET A 92 -12.90 11.46 -9.10
N GLY A 93 -11.70 12.04 -9.25
CA GLY A 93 -11.34 13.36 -8.74
C GLY A 93 -10.74 13.37 -7.34
N LEU A 94 -10.42 12.21 -6.73
CA LEU A 94 -9.81 12.16 -5.40
C LEU A 94 -8.48 12.93 -5.37
N ARG A 95 -8.31 13.74 -4.31
CA ARG A 95 -7.03 14.39 -3.99
C ARG A 95 -6.16 13.40 -3.26
N ALA A 96 -5.04 13.02 -3.85
CA ALA A 96 -4.17 11.97 -3.33
C ALA A 96 -2.76 12.48 -3.01
N ALA A 97 -2.28 12.16 -1.81
CA ALA A 97 -0.91 12.37 -1.39
C ALA A 97 -0.11 11.05 -1.37
N PHE A 98 1.18 11.14 -1.61
CA PHE A 98 2.08 9.98 -1.61
C PHE A 98 3.36 10.30 -0.84
N PHE A 99 3.66 9.51 0.19
CA PHE A 99 4.83 9.66 1.05
C PHE A 99 5.83 8.56 0.74
N THR A 100 7.09 8.94 0.45
CA THR A 100 8.16 7.99 0.16
C THR A 100 9.52 8.64 0.36
N ALA A 101 10.53 7.86 0.76
CA ALA A 101 11.94 8.28 0.70
C ALA A 101 12.67 7.73 -0.55
N VAL A 102 11.98 6.99 -1.42
CA VAL A 102 12.56 6.42 -2.64
C VAL A 102 12.25 7.30 -3.85
N SER A 103 13.28 7.86 -4.47
CA SER A 103 13.16 8.85 -5.57
C SER A 103 12.47 8.29 -6.82
N SER A 104 12.77 7.05 -7.21
CA SER A 104 12.14 6.40 -8.38
C SER A 104 10.63 6.24 -8.19
N ILE A 105 10.22 5.80 -7.00
CA ILE A 105 8.81 5.68 -6.59
C ILE A 105 8.14 7.06 -6.57
N GLY A 106 8.80 8.07 -5.99
CA GLY A 106 8.27 9.43 -5.94
C GLY A 106 8.11 10.06 -7.33
N SER A 107 9.07 9.83 -8.24
CA SER A 107 8.97 10.28 -9.63
C SER A 107 7.78 9.62 -10.34
N PHE A 108 7.62 8.31 -10.20
CA PHE A 108 6.49 7.57 -10.78
C PHE A 108 5.15 8.04 -10.21
N ALA A 109 5.02 8.17 -8.89
CA ALA A 109 3.80 8.66 -8.24
C ALA A 109 3.42 10.08 -8.70
N ARG A 110 4.41 10.98 -8.86
CA ARG A 110 4.16 12.33 -9.38
C ARG A 110 3.62 12.31 -10.80
N LYS A 111 4.20 11.45 -11.67
CA LYS A 111 3.70 11.26 -13.04
C LYS A 111 2.28 10.70 -13.08
N LEU A 112 1.91 9.90 -12.08
CA LEU A 112 0.53 9.42 -11.90
C LEU A 112 -0.44 10.48 -11.36
N GLY A 113 0.03 11.64 -10.92
CA GLY A 113 -0.80 12.75 -10.44
C GLY A 113 -0.94 12.85 -8.91
N PHE A 114 -0.12 12.14 -8.14
CA PHE A 114 -0.07 12.32 -6.69
C PHE A 114 0.68 13.60 -6.29
N SER A 115 0.26 14.20 -5.18
CA SER A 115 1.08 15.16 -4.44
C SER A 115 2.13 14.39 -3.63
N VAL A 116 3.38 14.41 -4.06
CA VAL A 116 4.46 13.59 -3.47
C VAL A 116 5.23 14.36 -2.42
N PHE A 117 5.37 13.76 -1.24
CA PHE A 117 6.10 14.28 -0.08
C PHE A 117 7.22 13.34 0.34
N GLU A 118 8.32 13.91 0.84
CA GLU A 118 9.41 13.15 1.42
C GLU A 118 9.03 12.74 2.85
N ILE A 119 9.08 11.44 3.14
CA ILE A 119 8.73 10.93 4.48
C ILE A 119 9.68 11.45 5.56
N ASP A 120 10.93 11.73 5.21
CA ASP A 120 11.91 12.30 6.15
C ASP A 120 11.46 13.68 6.65
N ASP A 121 10.72 14.45 5.86
CA ASP A 121 10.24 15.78 6.28
C ASP A 121 9.10 15.71 7.30
N VAL A 122 8.26 14.67 7.22
CA VAL A 122 7.24 14.34 8.25
C VAL A 122 7.93 13.95 9.55
N ILE A 123 8.98 13.13 9.46
CA ILE A 123 9.75 12.69 10.62
C ILE A 123 10.47 13.86 11.29
N LYS A 124 11.05 14.78 10.52
CA LYS A 124 11.74 15.97 11.03
C LYS A 124 10.83 16.92 11.80
N LYS A 125 9.53 16.98 11.47
CA LYS A 125 8.56 17.82 12.21
C LYS A 125 8.22 17.26 13.59
N ASN A 126 8.39 15.96 13.81
CA ASN A 126 8.18 15.34 15.13
C ASN A 126 9.35 15.68 16.06
N THR A 127 9.35 16.90 16.59
CA THR A 127 10.27 17.33 17.65
C THR A 127 9.84 16.75 19.00
N PRO A 128 10.78 16.40 19.90
CA PRO A 128 10.46 15.79 21.21
C PRO A 128 9.61 16.66 22.15
N ALA A 129 9.33 17.92 21.80
CA ALA A 129 8.45 18.81 22.54
C ALA A 129 6.96 18.58 22.25
N VAL A 130 6.61 17.88 21.16
CA VAL A 130 5.22 17.58 20.82
C VAL A 130 5.09 16.13 20.36
N GLU A 131 4.21 15.39 21.01
CA GLU A 131 3.98 13.95 20.86
C GLU A 131 3.20 13.59 19.58
N TYR A 132 3.45 14.31 18.48
CA TYR A 132 2.84 13.96 17.19
C TYR A 132 3.57 12.75 16.60
N THR A 133 2.79 11.77 16.16
CA THR A 133 3.31 10.58 15.47
C THR A 133 3.03 10.70 13.97
N ILE A 134 3.75 9.92 13.16
CA ILE A 134 3.52 9.87 11.71
C ILE A 134 2.05 9.51 11.41
N ALA A 135 1.45 8.60 12.19
CA ALA A 135 0.04 8.26 12.07
C ALA A 135 -0.86 9.51 12.24
N SER A 136 -0.57 10.34 13.26
CA SER A 136 -1.33 11.58 13.52
C SER A 136 -1.19 12.61 12.39
N GLU A 137 0.01 12.77 11.81
CA GLU A 137 0.22 13.71 10.70
C GLU A 137 -0.54 13.25 9.44
N LEU A 138 -0.46 11.97 9.08
CA LEU A 138 -1.19 11.42 7.92
C LEU A 138 -2.71 11.52 8.12
N LEU A 139 -3.20 11.26 9.34
CA LEU A 139 -4.62 11.40 9.66
C LEU A 139 -5.07 12.87 9.63
N THR A 140 -4.23 13.82 10.03
CA THR A 140 -4.53 15.25 9.97
C THR A 140 -4.73 15.72 8.53
N LEU A 141 -3.92 15.23 7.59
CA LEU A 141 -4.08 15.51 6.14
C LEU A 141 -5.42 15.02 5.59
N LEU A 142 -5.94 13.93 6.16
CA LEU A 142 -7.28 13.40 5.89
C LEU A 142 -8.36 14.11 6.73
N GLY A 143 -8.06 15.20 7.44
CA GLY A 143 -9.03 15.91 8.27
C GLY A 143 -9.48 15.14 9.51
N PHE A 144 -8.66 14.22 10.04
CA PHE A 144 -8.89 13.56 11.32
C PHE A 144 -7.94 14.15 12.37
N SER A 145 -8.51 14.78 13.40
CA SER A 145 -7.70 15.45 14.44
C SER A 145 -8.45 15.47 15.77
N GLY A 146 -7.73 15.21 16.87
CA GLY A 146 -8.29 15.23 18.22
C GLY A 146 -9.49 14.31 18.42
N GLY A 147 -9.53 13.15 17.74
CA GLY A 147 -10.65 12.20 17.78
C GLY A 147 -11.88 12.61 16.96
N LYS A 148 -11.81 13.72 16.23
CA LYS A 148 -12.93 14.26 15.43
C LYS A 148 -12.65 14.17 13.94
N VAL A 149 -13.72 14.13 13.15
CA VAL A 149 -13.66 14.28 11.70
C VAL A 149 -14.01 15.70 11.30
N LEU A 150 -13.05 16.40 10.72
CA LEU A 150 -13.22 17.71 10.11
C LEU A 150 -13.84 17.58 8.73
N GLU A 151 -14.74 18.49 8.37
CA GLU A 151 -15.35 18.53 7.04
C GLU A 151 -14.32 18.95 5.97
N ASN A 152 -13.40 19.85 6.32
CA ASN A 152 -12.29 20.24 5.47
C ASN A 152 -11.09 19.29 5.67
N ASN A 153 -10.49 18.86 4.57
CA ASN A 153 -9.29 18.02 4.53
C ASN A 153 -8.47 18.40 3.29
N ASP A 154 -7.16 18.16 3.33
CA ASP A 154 -6.25 18.46 2.21
C ASP A 154 -6.33 17.35 1.16
N PHE A 155 -6.39 16.10 1.63
CA PHE A 155 -6.40 14.91 0.79
C PHE A 155 -7.49 13.94 1.20
N ASP A 156 -8.01 13.21 0.23
CA ASP A 156 -9.03 12.17 0.41
C ASP A 156 -8.37 10.78 0.50
N LEU A 157 -7.16 10.66 -0.04
CA LEU A 157 -6.34 9.45 -0.07
C LEU A 157 -4.89 9.79 0.27
N VAL A 158 -4.30 9.06 1.20
CA VAL A 158 -2.89 9.16 1.58
C VAL A 158 -2.24 7.80 1.39
N PHE A 159 -1.25 7.74 0.51
CA PHE A 159 -0.38 6.58 0.32
C PHE A 159 0.94 6.76 1.08
N LEU A 160 1.33 5.74 1.85
CA LEU A 160 2.61 5.69 2.55
C LEU A 160 3.42 4.51 2.01
N HIS A 161 4.56 4.78 1.39
CA HIS A 161 5.49 3.76 0.91
C HIS A 161 6.73 3.70 1.80
N ILE A 162 7.08 2.48 2.23
CA ILE A 162 8.23 2.20 3.09
C ILE A 162 8.93 0.96 2.55
N ARG A 163 10.25 1.00 2.47
CA ARG A 163 11.07 -0.16 2.07
C ARG A 163 11.74 -0.80 3.30
N ALA A 164 11.69 -2.12 3.38
CA ALA A 164 12.37 -2.86 4.44
C ALA A 164 13.89 -2.63 4.39
N GLY A 165 14.51 -2.41 5.56
CA GLY A 165 15.92 -2.09 5.67
C GLY A 165 16.28 -0.64 5.25
N GLN A 166 15.27 0.20 5.00
CA GLN A 166 15.50 1.62 4.75
C GLN A 166 15.73 2.37 6.06
N GLU A 167 16.83 3.12 6.11
CA GLU A 167 17.11 4.08 7.17
C GLU A 167 16.39 5.40 6.88
N LEU A 168 15.56 5.86 7.83
CA LEU A 168 14.88 7.15 7.76
C LEU A 168 15.65 8.18 8.60
N ARG A 169 15.87 9.37 8.05
CA ARG A 169 16.77 10.37 8.65
C ARG A 169 15.98 11.45 9.40
N ALA A 170 15.99 11.41 10.74
CA ALA A 170 15.50 12.51 11.57
C ALA A 170 16.60 13.58 11.76
N LEU A 171 16.24 14.87 11.71
CA LEU A 171 17.20 15.96 11.90
C LEU A 171 17.37 16.29 13.40
N LYS A 172 18.64 16.31 13.80
CA LYS A 172 19.24 16.57 15.11
C LYS A 172 19.40 15.33 15.99
N ASP A 173 20.68 14.99 16.15
CA ASP A 173 21.27 13.95 17.01
C ASP A 173 21.21 12.51 16.52
N LYS A 174 21.70 12.19 15.30
CA LYS A 174 22.11 10.82 14.91
C LYS A 174 21.06 9.70 15.15
N ILE A 175 19.78 10.02 15.32
CA ILE A 175 18.72 9.03 15.47
C ILE A 175 18.29 8.62 14.07
N THR A 176 18.85 7.51 13.61
CA THR A 176 18.35 6.78 12.46
C THR A 176 17.15 5.96 12.92
N ILE A 177 15.96 6.27 12.42
CA ILE A 177 14.81 5.38 12.61
C ILE A 177 14.99 4.26 11.59
N ASN A 178 15.30 3.06 12.08
CA ASN A 178 15.22 1.87 11.25
C ASN A 178 13.73 1.63 10.99
N ALA A 179 13.28 1.84 9.76
CA ALA A 179 11.92 1.51 9.34
C ALA A 179 11.78 -0.01 9.18
N GLY A 180 12.01 -0.73 10.28
CA GLY A 180 11.88 -2.17 10.39
C GLY A 180 10.42 -2.58 10.62
N VAL A 181 10.18 -3.89 10.59
CA VAL A 181 8.86 -4.47 10.80
C VAL A 181 8.28 -4.11 12.18
N ASP A 182 9.12 -3.94 13.20
CA ASP A 182 8.70 -3.47 14.54
C ASP A 182 8.14 -2.05 14.50
N TRP A 183 8.76 -1.16 13.73
CA TRP A 183 8.26 0.20 13.54
C TRP A 183 6.90 0.17 12.84
N LEU A 184 6.76 -0.69 11.83
CA LEU A 184 5.50 -0.85 11.08
C LEU A 184 4.39 -1.42 11.97
N ASP A 185 4.69 -2.41 12.81
CA ASP A 185 3.77 -2.97 13.78
C ASP A 185 3.29 -1.89 14.76
N LYS A 186 4.22 -1.10 15.31
CA LYS A 186 3.88 0.02 16.19
C LYS A 186 3.02 1.06 15.47
N PHE A 187 3.37 1.45 14.24
CA PHE A 187 2.60 2.40 13.44
C PHE A 187 1.17 1.91 13.18
N VAL A 188 1.00 0.62 12.90
CA VAL A 188 -0.32 -0.01 12.75
C VAL A 188 -1.10 0.03 14.05
N GLY A 189 -0.46 -0.29 15.18
CA GLY A 189 -1.07 -0.18 16.51
C GLY A 189 -1.54 1.24 16.83
N GLU A 190 -0.75 2.26 16.47
CA GLU A 190 -1.13 3.67 16.64
C GLU A 190 -2.34 4.05 15.79
N LEU A 191 -2.37 3.67 14.49
CA LEU A 191 -3.53 3.93 13.63
C LEU A 191 -4.80 3.26 14.16
N MET A 192 -4.70 2.00 14.59
CA MET A 192 -5.82 1.27 15.20
C MET A 192 -6.26 1.90 16.53
N GLY A 193 -5.30 2.41 17.31
CA GLY A 193 -5.56 3.10 18.57
C GLY A 193 -6.28 4.44 18.38
N ILE A 194 -6.03 5.16 17.28
CA ILE A 194 -6.74 6.41 16.94
C ILE A 194 -8.12 6.09 16.35
N ALA A 195 -8.20 5.09 15.47
CA ALA A 195 -9.44 4.67 14.82
C ALA A 195 -10.15 3.56 15.60
N GLN A 196 -10.41 3.79 16.89
CA GLN A 196 -11.08 2.79 17.73
C GLN A 196 -12.46 2.42 17.18
N PRO A 197 -12.91 1.16 17.35
CA PRO A 197 -14.26 0.75 16.98
C PRO A 197 -15.31 1.72 17.57
N ALA A 198 -16.33 2.03 16.76
CA ALA A 198 -17.40 2.99 17.10
C ALA A 198 -16.97 4.47 17.23
N SER A 199 -15.72 4.83 16.95
CA SER A 199 -15.34 6.24 16.81
C SER A 199 -15.82 6.87 15.50
N ASP A 200 -16.01 8.19 15.49
CA ASP A 200 -16.34 8.95 14.27
C ASP A 200 -15.26 8.78 13.19
N ILE A 201 -14.00 8.65 13.60
CA ILE A 201 -12.86 8.40 12.70
C ILE A 201 -12.99 7.02 12.07
N ALA A 202 -13.21 5.96 12.86
CA ALA A 202 -13.35 4.60 12.34
C ALA A 202 -14.51 4.47 11.35
N ALA A 203 -15.60 5.20 11.56
CA ALA A 203 -16.73 5.20 10.63
C ALA A 203 -16.40 5.80 9.24
N ARG A 204 -15.31 6.57 9.12
CA ARG A 204 -14.95 7.30 7.90
C ARG A 204 -13.54 7.02 7.38
N LEU A 205 -12.71 6.28 8.12
CA LEU A 205 -11.37 5.90 7.72
C LEU A 205 -11.37 4.51 7.07
N HIS A 206 -10.86 4.44 5.86
CA HIS A 206 -10.45 3.19 5.22
C HIS A 206 -8.96 2.99 5.41
N PHE A 207 -8.54 1.82 5.90
CA PHE A 207 -7.13 1.53 6.11
C PHE A 207 -6.75 0.25 5.37
N SER A 208 -5.76 0.33 4.48
CA SER A 208 -5.19 -0.83 3.80
C SER A 208 -3.69 -0.94 4.05
N LEU A 209 -3.23 -2.15 4.33
CA LEU A 209 -1.82 -2.50 4.46
C LEU A 209 -1.47 -3.54 3.40
N VAL A 210 -0.43 -3.27 2.62
CA VAL A 210 0.04 -4.15 1.54
C VAL A 210 1.51 -4.42 1.78
N LEU A 211 1.88 -5.69 1.97
CA LEU A 211 3.27 -6.09 2.19
C LEU A 211 3.79 -6.90 1.01
N SER A 212 4.98 -6.55 0.50
CA SER A 212 5.65 -7.34 -0.54
C SER A 212 6.74 -8.23 0.03
N TYR A 213 7.09 -9.29 -0.73
CA TYR A 213 8.16 -10.23 -0.36
C TYR A 213 9.57 -9.65 -0.55
N GLY A 214 9.72 -8.50 -1.23
CA GLY A 214 11.05 -7.95 -1.51
C GLY A 214 11.87 -8.89 -2.38
N ASN A 215 13.17 -8.61 -2.55
CA ASN A 215 14.07 -9.44 -3.36
C ASN A 215 14.34 -10.79 -2.67
N VAL A 216 14.05 -11.88 -3.37
CA VAL A 216 14.53 -13.21 -2.98
C VAL A 216 16.03 -13.19 -3.21
N SER A 217 16.83 -13.15 -2.14
CA SER A 217 18.26 -13.33 -2.28
C SER A 217 18.53 -14.77 -2.73
N GLU A 218 19.51 -15.01 -3.61
CA GLU A 218 19.82 -16.34 -4.18
C GLU A 218 20.06 -17.41 -3.09
N ASN A 219 20.46 -16.98 -1.90
CA ASN A 219 20.74 -17.85 -0.75
C ASN A 219 19.49 -18.29 0.04
N GLU A 220 18.30 -17.74 -0.25
CA GLU A 220 17.04 -18.06 0.45
C GLU A 220 16.06 -18.91 -0.35
N SER A 221 16.52 -19.45 -1.50
CA SER A 221 15.77 -20.41 -2.33
C SER A 221 15.25 -21.66 -1.59
N GLN A 222 15.64 -21.86 -0.33
CA GLN A 222 15.19 -22.95 0.53
C GLN A 222 14.35 -22.56 1.75
N LYS A 223 14.18 -21.27 2.08
CA LYS A 223 13.53 -20.87 3.36
C LYS A 223 12.25 -20.05 3.24
N SER A 224 12.03 -19.35 2.12
CA SER A 224 10.89 -18.43 1.96
C SER A 224 9.75 -18.97 1.08
N THR A 225 9.83 -20.22 0.65
CA THR A 225 8.68 -20.89 0.03
C THR A 225 7.71 -21.23 1.16
N ILE A 226 6.59 -20.52 1.25
CA ILE A 226 5.40 -21.08 1.89
C ILE A 226 5.07 -22.33 1.07
N SER A 227 5.59 -23.48 1.51
CA SER A 227 5.18 -24.78 1.04
C SER A 227 3.73 -24.95 1.47
N ILE A 228 2.81 -24.42 0.66
CA ILE A 228 1.48 -25.01 0.59
C ILE A 228 1.79 -26.47 0.28
N LEU A 229 1.50 -27.36 1.24
CA LEU A 229 1.51 -28.81 1.01
C LEU A 229 0.89 -29.05 -0.38
N PRO A 230 1.36 -30.02 -1.16
CA PRO A 230 0.75 -30.32 -2.46
C PRO A 230 -0.71 -30.72 -2.21
N ILE A 231 -1.59 -29.73 -2.20
CA ILE A 231 -3.03 -29.90 -2.23
C ILE A 231 -3.23 -30.37 -3.65
N GLU A 232 -3.74 -31.60 -3.78
CA GLU A 232 -4.14 -32.19 -5.05
C GLU A 232 -4.70 -31.09 -5.95
N GLU A 233 -4.02 -30.83 -7.06
CA GLU A 233 -4.40 -29.79 -8.00
C GLU A 233 -5.84 -30.09 -8.45
N ASN A 234 -6.82 -29.39 -7.86
CA ASN A 234 -8.17 -29.40 -8.39
C ASN A 234 -8.07 -28.80 -9.78
N SER A 235 -8.12 -29.66 -10.82
CA SER A 235 -7.90 -29.32 -12.22
C SER A 235 -8.71 -28.11 -12.66
N ASP A 236 -9.89 -27.94 -12.06
CA ASP A 236 -10.84 -26.90 -12.39
C ASP A 236 -10.41 -25.51 -11.85
N LEU A 237 -9.65 -25.45 -10.77
CA LEU A 237 -9.12 -24.19 -10.22
C LEU A 237 -7.93 -23.67 -11.02
N SER A 238 -7.20 -24.54 -11.73
CA SER A 238 -6.09 -24.15 -12.62
C SER A 238 -6.56 -23.32 -13.83
N LEU A 239 -7.86 -23.40 -14.16
CA LEU A 239 -8.52 -22.63 -15.21
C LEU A 239 -8.87 -21.22 -14.75
N LEU A 240 -8.92 -20.96 -13.44
CA LEU A 240 -9.22 -19.62 -12.93
C LEU A 240 -8.06 -18.68 -13.27
N ARG A 241 -8.39 -17.57 -13.94
CA ARG A 241 -7.47 -16.49 -14.26
C ARG A 241 -7.86 -15.27 -13.43
N PRO A 242 -6.94 -14.73 -12.61
CA PRO A 242 -7.18 -13.47 -11.91
C PRO A 242 -7.59 -12.38 -12.90
N CYS A 243 -8.79 -11.85 -12.72
CA CYS A 243 -9.29 -10.69 -13.44
C CYS A 243 -9.16 -9.48 -12.52
N GLN A 244 -8.25 -8.57 -12.84
CA GLN A 244 -8.10 -7.30 -12.11
C GLN A 244 -8.91 -6.24 -12.85
N SER A 245 -9.96 -5.69 -12.20
CA SER A 245 -10.72 -4.57 -12.77
C SER A 245 -11.15 -3.59 -11.68
N TYR A 246 -10.76 -2.33 -11.81
CA TYR A 246 -11.21 -1.24 -10.94
C TYR A 246 -12.05 -0.18 -11.66
N SER A 247 -12.49 -0.44 -12.88
CA SER A 247 -13.44 0.40 -13.59
C SER A 247 -14.66 -0.41 -14.02
N MET A 248 -15.80 0.25 -14.24
CA MET A 248 -17.00 -0.39 -14.83
C MET A 248 -16.77 -0.95 -16.25
N LYS A 249 -15.57 -0.83 -16.82
CA LYS A 249 -15.18 -1.54 -18.04
C LYS A 249 -14.74 -2.95 -17.67
N GLY A 250 -15.27 -3.94 -18.40
CA GLY A 250 -15.00 -5.36 -18.16
C GLY A 250 -13.52 -5.64 -17.92
N GLY A 251 -13.24 -6.55 -16.99
CA GLY A 251 -11.88 -6.89 -16.60
C GLY A 251 -11.05 -7.37 -17.78
N LYS A 252 -9.81 -6.89 -17.84
CA LYS A 252 -8.81 -7.38 -18.79
C LYS A 252 -8.22 -8.65 -18.19
N GLN A 253 -8.36 -9.77 -18.90
CA GLN A 253 -7.70 -11.02 -18.52
C GLN A 253 -6.18 -10.79 -18.53
N LEU A 254 -5.52 -11.24 -17.46
CA LEU A 254 -4.06 -11.17 -17.34
C LEU A 254 -3.47 -12.48 -17.87
N ASP A 255 -2.69 -12.39 -18.95
CA ASP A 255 -2.06 -13.55 -19.61
C ASP A 255 -0.63 -13.81 -19.11
N ASP A 256 -0.04 -12.87 -18.38
CA ASP A 256 1.37 -12.83 -17.98
C ASP A 256 1.57 -12.86 -16.46
N ILE A 257 0.74 -13.62 -15.74
CA ILE A 257 0.88 -13.79 -14.28
C ILE A 257 2.08 -14.71 -13.98
N ARG A 258 2.88 -14.37 -12.95
CA ARG A 258 3.92 -15.28 -12.44
C ARG A 258 3.26 -16.55 -11.87
N TYR A 259 3.36 -17.67 -12.58
CA TYR A 259 3.11 -18.98 -12.01
C TYR A 259 4.35 -19.41 -11.22
N GLY A 260 4.34 -19.16 -9.91
CA GLY A 260 5.43 -19.51 -9.01
C GLY A 260 5.39 -18.73 -7.70
N ASN A 261 4.88 -19.38 -6.64
CA ASN A 261 5.13 -19.18 -5.21
C ASN A 261 5.59 -17.79 -4.70
N VAL A 262 4.88 -16.71 -5.02
CA VAL A 262 5.04 -15.43 -4.32
C VAL A 262 3.66 -14.85 -4.02
N TYR A 263 3.21 -15.07 -2.78
CA TYR A 263 1.85 -14.84 -2.31
C TYR A 263 1.75 -13.56 -1.45
N TRP A 264 1.30 -12.45 -2.03
CA TRP A 264 1.19 -11.13 -1.37
C TRP A 264 0.10 -11.02 -0.31
N PRO A 265 0.32 -10.82 0.99
CA PRO A 265 -0.79 -10.48 1.88
C PRO A 265 -1.28 -9.05 1.57
N PHE A 266 -2.44 -8.96 0.92
CA PHE A 266 -3.27 -7.76 0.89
C PHE A 266 -4.12 -7.74 2.15
N LEU A 267 -4.00 -6.69 2.96
CA LEU A 267 -4.75 -6.54 4.18
C LEU A 267 -5.62 -5.29 4.08
N SER A 268 -6.89 -5.45 3.72
CA SER A 268 -7.84 -4.34 3.69
C SER A 268 -8.69 -4.36 4.94
N ILE A 269 -8.47 -3.43 5.86
CA ILE A 269 -9.50 -3.08 6.82
C ILE A 269 -10.54 -2.21 6.13
N ARG A 270 -11.70 -2.81 5.91
CA ARG A 270 -12.93 -2.03 5.95
C ARG A 270 -13.27 -1.92 7.43
N ALA A 271 -13.16 -0.72 8.01
CA ALA A 271 -13.73 -0.46 9.33
C ALA A 271 -15.26 -0.55 9.15
N VAL A 272 -15.80 -1.75 9.29
CA VAL A 272 -17.23 -2.01 9.10
C VAL A 272 -17.96 -1.43 10.31
N GLY A 273 -18.71 -0.35 10.07
CA GLY A 273 -19.84 0.00 10.91
C GLY A 273 -20.90 -1.09 10.79
N PHE A 274 -21.14 -1.81 11.88
CA PHE A 274 -22.39 -2.54 12.05
C PHE A 274 -23.46 -1.53 12.49
N VAL A 275 -24.33 -1.14 11.57
CA VAL A 275 -25.69 -0.72 11.93
C VAL A 275 -26.59 -1.90 11.57
N GLY A 276 -27.08 -2.57 12.60
CA GLY A 276 -28.00 -3.69 12.50
C GLY A 276 -28.76 -3.84 13.81
N HIS A 277 -29.48 -2.79 14.22
CA HIS A 277 -30.63 -2.97 15.09
C HIS A 277 -31.71 -3.67 14.27
N THR A 278 -32.05 -4.90 14.65
CA THR A 278 -33.41 -5.41 14.50
C THR A 278 -33.80 -6.04 15.83
N SER A 279 -34.81 -5.39 16.42
CA SER A 279 -35.71 -5.80 17.49
C SER A 279 -35.78 -7.29 17.81
#